data_AF-A0A399PMF2-F1
#
_entry.id   AF-A0A399PMF2-F1
#
_cell.length_a   1.000
_cell.length_b   1.000
_cell.length_c   1.000
_cell.angle_alpha   90.00
_cell.angle_beta   90.00
_cell.angle_gamma   90.00
#
_symmetry.space_group_name_H-M   'P 1'
#
loop_
_entity.id
_entity.type
_entity.pdbx_description
1 polymer ?
#
loop_
_entity_poly.entity_id
_entity_poly.type
_entity_poly.pdbx_seq_one_letter_code
_entity_poly.pdbx_strand_id
1 'polypeptide(L)'
;MTGKFTRFDIKDFLHTPAELVHYVKACSELDSGDGRFNRVALRDYKQTIRLRIQSDPDFAQALRIEAATLFHNGETELASMLLAQLHVALRHQTARRFFTYRP
;
A
#
# COMPACT_ATOMS: atom_id res chain seq x y z
N MET A 1 -11.86 -9.53 15.36
CA MET A 1 -13.02 -8.92 14.67
C MET A 1 -12.86 -9.19 13.18
N THR A 2 -13.68 -10.07 12.61
CA THR A 2 -13.64 -10.48 11.20
C THR A 2 -14.51 -9.56 10.36
N GLY A 3 -13.96 -8.39 10.00
CA GLY A 3 -14.60 -7.47 9.06
C GLY A 3 -14.54 -8.01 7.64
N LYS A 4 -15.69 -8.21 6.99
CA LYS A 4 -15.77 -8.57 5.57
C LYS A 4 -15.21 -7.40 4.76
N PHE A 5 -14.04 -7.60 4.15
CA PHE A 5 -13.40 -6.62 3.28
C PHE A 5 -14.17 -6.50 1.96
N THR A 6 -15.09 -5.53 1.87
CA THR A 6 -15.81 -5.22 0.63
C THR A 6 -14.95 -4.36 -0.30
N ARG A 7 -14.91 -4.80 -1.56
CA ARG A 7 -13.91 -4.53 -2.60
C ARG A 7 -13.77 -3.07 -3.10
N PHE A 8 -14.46 -2.08 -2.53
CA PHE A 8 -14.60 -0.78 -3.23
C PHE A 8 -14.38 0.52 -2.46
N ASP A 9 -14.12 0.53 -1.15
CA ASP A 9 -13.73 1.77 -0.44
C ASP A 9 -12.51 1.60 0.45
N ILE A 10 -11.36 1.34 -0.19
CA ILE A 10 -10.05 1.26 0.47
C ILE A 10 -9.72 2.58 1.20
N LYS A 11 -10.29 3.71 0.76
CA LYS A 11 -10.03 5.04 1.34
C LYS A 11 -10.65 5.23 2.72
N ASP A 12 -11.82 4.62 2.95
CA ASP A 12 -12.58 4.71 4.20
C ASP A 12 -12.24 3.57 5.19
N PHE A 13 -11.58 2.50 4.73
CA PHE A 13 -11.24 1.34 5.57
C PHE A 13 -9.76 1.26 5.97
N LEU A 14 -8.86 1.99 5.32
CA LEU A 14 -7.42 2.01 5.65
C LEU A 14 -7.03 3.38 6.21
N HIS A 15 -7.24 3.56 7.51
CA HIS A 15 -6.78 4.74 8.24
C HIS A 15 -5.30 4.63 8.62
N THR A 16 -4.80 3.40 8.79
CA THR A 16 -3.43 3.15 9.24
C THR A 16 -2.64 2.22 8.32
N PRO A 17 -1.30 2.35 8.29
CA PRO A 17 -0.40 1.39 7.64
C PRO A 17 -0.61 -0.07 8.10
N ALA A 18 -0.95 -0.28 9.38
CA ALA A 18 -1.17 -1.61 9.95
C ALA A 18 -2.43 -2.29 9.39
N GLU A 19 -3.56 -1.57 9.31
CA GLU A 19 -4.79 -2.07 8.67
C GLU A 19 -4.54 -2.49 7.23
N LEU A 20 -3.66 -1.76 6.55
CA LEU A 20 -3.29 -1.98 5.18
C LEU A 20 -2.45 -3.24 5.01
N VAL A 21 -1.59 -3.57 5.98
CA VAL A 21 -0.90 -4.87 6.07
C VAL A 21 -1.90 -5.99 6.30
N HIS A 22 -2.84 -5.81 7.23
CA HIS A 22 -3.87 -6.81 7.52
C HIS A 22 -4.75 -7.10 6.29
N TYR A 23 -5.10 -6.06 5.53
CA TYR A 23 -5.86 -6.22 4.29
C TYR A 23 -5.11 -7.05 3.25
N VAL A 24 -3.80 -6.82 3.06
CA VAL A 24 -2.99 -7.58 2.10
C VAL A 24 -2.89 -9.04 2.51
N LYS A 25 -2.64 -9.29 3.80
CA LYS A 25 -2.59 -10.65 4.36
C LYS A 25 -3.91 -11.38 4.12
N ALA A 26 -5.03 -10.74 4.45
CA ALA A 26 -6.36 -11.28 4.18
C ALA A 26 -6.60 -11.54 2.68
N CYS A 27 -6.18 -10.64 1.79
CA CYS A 27 -6.27 -10.87 0.34
C CYS A 27 -5.43 -12.06 -0.14
N SER A 28 -4.29 -12.32 0.50
CA SER A 28 -3.41 -13.44 0.17
C SER A 28 -3.98 -14.76 0.68
N GLU A 29 -4.58 -14.77 1.86
CA GLU A 29 -5.26 -15.93 2.46
C GLU A 29 -6.54 -16.31 1.72
N LEU A 30 -7.21 -15.34 1.10
CA LEU A 30 -8.43 -15.53 0.31
C LEU A 30 -8.17 -15.86 -1.17
N ASP A 31 -6.91 -15.88 -1.61
CA ASP A 31 -6.57 -16.25 -2.99
C ASP A 31 -6.73 -17.76 -3.16
N SER A 32 -7.55 -18.16 -4.13
CA SER A 32 -7.91 -19.55 -4.46
C SER A 32 -6.74 -20.41 -4.97
N GLY A 33 -5.51 -19.92 -4.90
CA GLY A 33 -4.30 -20.55 -5.46
C GLY A 33 -4.12 -20.34 -6.97
N ASP A 34 -5.06 -19.66 -7.64
CA ASP A 34 -5.00 -19.36 -9.08
C ASP A 34 -4.32 -18.01 -9.40
N GLY A 35 -3.99 -17.22 -8.37
CA GLY A 35 -3.24 -15.98 -8.49
C GLY A 35 -4.00 -14.84 -9.19
N ARG A 36 -5.31 -15.01 -9.45
CA ARG A 36 -6.15 -14.02 -10.13
C ARG A 36 -6.72 -13.01 -9.16
N PHE A 37 -7.12 -13.43 -7.96
CA PHE A 37 -7.62 -12.55 -6.92
C PHE A 37 -6.51 -11.58 -6.48
N ASN A 38 -5.32 -12.14 -6.29
CA ASN A 38 -4.12 -11.40 -5.92
C ASN A 38 -3.75 -10.34 -6.96
N ARG A 39 -3.82 -10.64 -8.27
CA ARG A 39 -3.42 -9.69 -9.33
C ARG A 39 -4.31 -8.45 -9.44
N VAL A 40 -5.63 -8.61 -9.37
CA VAL A 40 -6.55 -7.46 -9.51
C VAL A 40 -6.66 -6.69 -8.20
N ALA A 41 -6.83 -7.39 -7.07
CA ALA A 41 -6.94 -6.74 -5.76
C ALA A 41 -5.64 -6.00 -5.39
N LEU A 42 -4.46 -6.60 -5.64
CA LEU A 42 -3.20 -5.91 -5.40
C LEU A 42 -2.98 -4.73 -6.34
N ARG A 43 -3.48 -4.75 -7.58
CA ARG A 43 -3.30 -3.61 -8.49
C ARG A 43 -4.04 -2.38 -7.99
N ASP A 44 -5.31 -2.54 -7.63
CA ASP A 44 -6.16 -1.44 -7.17
C ASP A 44 -5.68 -0.93 -5.79
N TYR A 45 -5.21 -1.85 -4.95
CA TYR A 45 -4.50 -1.55 -3.70
C TYR A 45 -3.23 -0.72 -3.92
N LYS A 46 -2.33 -1.15 -4.84
CA LYS A 46 -1.07 -0.45 -5.15
C LYS A 46 -1.36 0.97 -5.63
N GLN A 47 -2.39 1.15 -6.45
CA GLN A 47 -2.81 2.47 -6.92
C GLN A 47 -3.28 3.37 -5.77
N THR A 48 -4.16 2.85 -4.91
CA THR A 48 -4.74 3.60 -3.79
C THR A 48 -3.66 4.05 -2.80
N ILE A 49 -2.73 3.16 -2.47
CA ILE A 49 -1.59 3.49 -1.60
C ILE A 49 -0.73 4.58 -2.18
N ARG A 50 -0.38 4.49 -3.47
CA ARG A 50 0.46 5.51 -4.12
C ARG A 50 -0.20 6.88 -4.07
N LEU A 51 -1.52 6.95 -4.31
CA LEU A 51 -2.27 8.20 -4.19
C LEU A 51 -2.22 8.75 -2.77
N ARG A 52 -2.42 7.90 -1.75
CA ARG A 52 -2.37 8.30 -0.33
C ARG A 52 -0.99 8.80 0.07
N ILE A 53 0.08 8.07 -0.29
CA ILE A 53 1.48 8.47 -0.04
C ILE A 53 1.79 9.83 -0.67
N GLN A 54 1.27 10.10 -1.87
CA GLN A 54 1.49 11.38 -2.55
C GLN A 54 0.74 12.54 -1.90
N SER A 55 -0.42 12.29 -1.30
CA SER A 55 -1.26 13.32 -0.67
C SER A 55 -0.95 13.56 0.81
N ASP A 56 -0.39 12.57 1.50
CA ASP A 56 -0.25 12.54 2.96
C ASP A 56 1.19 12.13 3.37
N PRO A 57 2.05 13.12 3.69
CA PRO A 57 3.43 12.88 4.12
C PRO A 57 3.53 12.11 5.45
N ASP A 58 2.58 12.31 6.37
CA ASP A 58 2.58 11.65 7.68
C ASP A 58 2.25 10.16 7.51
N PHE A 59 1.29 9.84 6.62
CA PHE A 59 1.02 8.47 6.20
C PHE A 59 2.24 7.82 5.54
N ALA A 60 2.96 8.53 4.67
CA ALA A 60 4.16 8.02 4.02
C ALA A 60 5.27 7.68 5.04
N GLN A 61 5.45 8.53 6.05
CA GLN A 61 6.41 8.30 7.13
C GLN A 61 5.98 7.12 8.02
N ALA A 62 4.71 7.02 8.36
CA ALA A 62 4.16 5.91 9.12
C ALA A 62 4.30 4.57 8.37
N LEU A 63 4.06 4.55 7.05
CA LEU A 63 4.24 3.37 6.20
C LEU A 63 5.71 2.89 6.17
N ARG A 64 6.66 3.83 6.22
CA ARG A 64 8.08 3.50 6.30
C ARG A 64 8.46 2.84 7.64
N ILE A 65 7.89 3.32 8.75
CA ILE A 65 8.08 2.75 10.08
C ILE A 65 7.46 1.34 10.15
N GLU A 66 6.26 1.18 9.59
CA GLU A 66 5.60 -0.12 9.51
C GLU A 66 6.43 -1.13 8.71
N ALA A 67 6.97 -0.72 7.56
CA ALA A 67 7.85 -1.58 6.77
C ALA A 67 9.11 -2.02 7.56
N ALA A 68 9.72 -1.12 8.34
CA ALA A 68 10.84 -1.48 9.21
C ALA A 68 10.44 -2.47 10.31
N THR A 69 9.24 -2.32 10.86
CA THR A 69 8.67 -3.24 11.85
C THR A 69 8.44 -4.63 11.25
N LEU A 70 7.93 -4.71 10.01
CA LEU A 70 7.76 -5.97 9.29
C LEU A 70 9.09 -6.67 9.00
N PHE A 71 10.14 -5.92 8.65
CA PHE A 71 11.49 -6.50 8.52
C PHE A 71 11.97 -7.10 9.83
N HIS A 72 11.74 -6.41 10.95
CA HIS A 72 12.12 -6.92 12.28
C HIS A 72 11.34 -8.19 12.66
N ASN A 73 10.07 -8.27 12.26
CA ASN A 73 9.21 -9.43 12.49
C ASN A 73 9.44 -10.60 11.52
N GLY A 74 10.38 -10.48 10.57
CA GLY A 74 10.69 -11.51 9.58
C GLY A 74 9.75 -11.53 8.36
N GLU A 75 8.82 -10.59 8.26
CA GLU A 75 7.87 -10.46 7.15
C GLU A 75 8.46 -9.68 5.97
N THR A 76 9.60 -10.17 5.46
CA THR A 76 10.44 -9.45 4.48
C THR A 76 9.76 -9.22 3.13
N GLU A 77 8.89 -10.12 2.68
CA GLU A 77 8.15 -9.96 1.43
C GLU A 77 7.15 -8.80 1.48
N LEU A 78 6.37 -8.72 2.56
CA LEU A 78 5.41 -7.64 2.78
C LEU A 78 6.12 -6.30 2.97
N ALA A 79 7.20 -6.29 3.76
CA ALA A 79 8.03 -5.10 3.94
C ALA A 79 8.58 -4.57 2.61
N SER A 80 9.11 -5.48 1.77
CA SER A 80 9.64 -5.14 0.44
C SER A 80 8.55 -4.62 -0.49
N MET A 81 7.35 -5.21 -0.45
CA MET A 81 6.21 -4.75 -1.24
C MET A 81 5.80 -3.32 -0.87
N LEU A 82 5.73 -3.00 0.44
CA LEU A 82 5.40 -1.66 0.93
C LEU A 82 6.45 -0.63 0.52
N LEU A 83 7.74 -0.94 0.72
CA LEU A 83 8.83 -0.05 0.30
C LEU A 83 8.84 0.20 -1.20
N ALA A 84 8.51 -0.81 -2.02
CA ALA A 84 8.38 -0.64 -3.45
C ALA A 84 7.26 0.36 -3.82
N GLN A 85 6.13 0.34 -3.10
CA GLN A 85 5.07 1.33 -3.35
C GLN A 85 5.50 2.73 -2.92
N LEU A 86 6.18 2.86 -1.79
CA LEU A 86 6.72 4.12 -1.30
C LEU A 86 7.73 4.71 -2.28
N HIS A 87 8.66 3.91 -2.80
CA HIS A 87 9.63 4.35 -3.79
C HIS A 87 8.96 4.80 -5.09
N VAL A 88 8.01 4.01 -5.62
CA VAL A 88 7.29 4.39 -6.85
C VAL A 88 6.50 5.69 -6.64
N ALA A 89 5.75 5.80 -5.54
CA ALA A 89 4.93 6.96 -5.25
C ALA A 89 5.76 8.24 -5.12
N LEU A 90 6.87 8.18 -4.38
CA LEU A 90 7.75 9.32 -4.13
C LEU A 90 8.58 9.70 -5.35
N ARG A 91 9.01 8.73 -6.18
CA ARG A 91 9.72 9.02 -7.44
C ARG A 91 8.88 9.90 -8.36
N HIS A 92 7.58 9.65 -8.43
CA HIS A 92 6.65 10.48 -9.18
C HIS A 92 6.42 11.84 -8.52
N GLN A 93 6.46 11.94 -7.19
CA GLN A 93 6.34 13.22 -6.48
C GLN A 93 7.57 14.12 -6.68
N THR A 94 8.78 13.55 -6.60
CA THR A 94 10.03 14.26 -6.92
C THR A 94 10.05 14.66 -8.40
N ALA A 95 9.65 13.77 -9.31
CA ALA A 95 9.54 14.12 -10.73
C ALA A 95 8.50 15.23 -10.97
N ARG A 96 7.34 15.21 -10.29
CA ARG A 96 6.35 16.29 -10.38
C ARG A 96 6.93 17.65 -9.95
N ARG A 97 7.77 17.70 -8.90
CA ARG A 97 8.44 18.96 -8.51
C ARG A 97 9.38 19.51 -9.60
N PHE A 98 9.98 18.65 -10.41
CA PHE A 98 10.86 19.07 -11.51
C PHE A 98 10.11 19.35 -12.82
N PHE A 99 8.96 18.70 -13.04
CA PHE A 99 8.17 18.78 -14.27
C PHE A 99 6.82 19.52 -14.10
N THR A 100 6.64 20.36 -13.07
CA THR A 100 5.56 21.35 -13.06
C THR A 100 5.82 22.37 -14.16
N TYR A 101 5.45 22.00 -15.38
CA TYR A 101 5.27 22.92 -16.49
C TYR A 101 4.15 23.88 -16.08
N ARG A 102 4.50 25.15 -15.95
CA ARG A 102 3.54 26.24 -15.78
C ARG A 102 2.91 26.47 -17.16
N PRO A 103 1.58 26.36 -17.32
CA PRO A 103 0.92 26.79 -18.56
C PRO A 103 1.06 28.31 -18.76
#